data_AF-A0A1Y1KPD2-F1
#
_entry.id   AF-A0A1Y1KPD2-F1
#
_cell.length_a   1.000
_cell.length_b   1.000
_cell.length_c   1.000
_cell.angle_alpha   90.00
_cell.angle_beta   90.00
_cell.angle_gamma   90.00
#
_symmetry.space_group_name_H-M   'P 1'
#
loop_
_entity.id
_entity.type
_entity.pdbx_description
1 polymer ?
#
loop_
_entity_poly.entity_id
_entity_poly.type
_entity_poly.pdbx_seq_one_letter_code
_entity_poly.pdbx_strand_id
1 'polypeptide(L)'
;ETLVLLRKQTPRSDLSIVDLSNVESSAWLPILQAVVQDDNNIMLVVQDDSSSGVMGLANCLRDEPYSSKILCTYIMDEAPAFDPNDQFYANQLKKKLTMNVYKDGKWGTYRHLLLKNSKLVQREHVFTRAFTTGDLSSLKWAEGPLKTDDIVPLEERLVKIHYAAINFKDIMSASGRLSADLTVTGRLQQQTLQGVEFSGQLVTGQTVMGVVRSG
;
A
#
# COMPACT_ATOMS: atom_id res chain seq x y z
N GLU A 1 -7.72 -18.90 -3.09
CA GLU A 1 -9.16 -18.60 -3.14
C GLU A 1 -9.65 -18.76 -4.57
N THR A 2 -10.85 -19.30 -4.75
CA THR A 2 -11.48 -19.45 -6.06
C THR A 2 -12.68 -18.50 -6.11
N LEU A 3 -12.62 -17.50 -6.99
CA LEU A 3 -13.75 -16.59 -7.24
C LEU A 3 -14.59 -17.14 -8.38
N VAL A 4 -15.89 -17.29 -8.16
CA VAL A 4 -16.85 -17.76 -9.17
C VAL A 4 -17.81 -16.62 -9.53
N LEU A 5 -17.90 -16.31 -10.82
CA LEU A 5 -18.85 -15.30 -11.33
C LEU A 5 -20.14 -16.00 -11.79
N LEU A 6 -21.22 -15.80 -11.05
CA LEU A 6 -22.56 -16.25 -11.43
C LEU A 6 -23.35 -15.05 -11.93
N ARG A 7 -23.40 -14.86 -13.25
CA ARG A 7 -24.17 -13.77 -13.87
C ARG A 7 -24.98 -14.28 -15.05
N LYS A 8 -26.25 -13.86 -15.11
CA LYS A 8 -27.13 -14.12 -16.25
C LYS A 8 -26.62 -13.38 -17.49
N GLN A 9 -26.40 -14.12 -18.58
CA GLN A 9 -26.07 -13.52 -19.87
C GLN A 9 -27.32 -12.85 -20.44
N THR A 10 -27.15 -11.61 -20.91
CA THR A 10 -28.21 -10.81 -21.53
C THR A 10 -27.67 -10.23 -22.83
N PRO A 11 -28.54 -9.90 -23.81
CA PRO A 11 -28.12 -9.35 -25.09
C PRO A 11 -27.26 -8.12 -24.92
N ARG A 12 -26.28 -7.94 -25.82
CA ARG A 12 -25.40 -6.76 -25.84
C ARG A 12 -26.24 -5.53 -26.20
N SER A 13 -26.10 -4.49 -25.39
CA SER A 13 -26.70 -3.17 -25.63
C SER A 13 -25.77 -2.33 -26.50
N ASP A 14 -26.30 -1.25 -27.08
CA ASP A 14 -25.49 -0.28 -27.83
C ASP A 14 -24.40 0.33 -26.94
N LEU A 15 -23.22 0.50 -27.53
CA LEU A 15 -21.98 0.89 -26.86
C LEU A 15 -21.33 2.05 -27.61
N SER A 16 -21.21 3.19 -26.94
CA SER A 16 -20.40 4.32 -27.39
C SER A 16 -18.95 4.07 -26.94
N ILE A 17 -18.05 3.91 -27.90
CA ILE A 17 -16.64 3.60 -27.64
C ILE A 17 -15.84 4.89 -27.60
N VAL A 18 -15.07 5.08 -26.54
CA VAL A 18 -14.14 6.20 -26.37
C VAL A 18 -12.74 5.62 -26.20
N ASP A 19 -11.90 5.83 -27.20
CA ASP A 19 -10.49 5.46 -27.16
C ASP A 19 -9.69 6.55 -26.43
N LEU A 20 -8.99 6.14 -25.37
CA LEU A 20 -8.20 6.98 -24.48
C LEU A 20 -6.69 6.79 -24.70
N SER A 21 -6.27 6.00 -25.70
CA SER A 21 -4.87 5.63 -25.92
C SER A 21 -3.98 6.83 -26.31
N ASN A 22 -4.57 7.92 -26.83
CA ASN A 22 -3.85 9.15 -27.16
C ASN A 22 -3.90 10.16 -26.00
N VAL A 23 -2.98 10.01 -25.03
CA VAL A 23 -2.93 10.83 -23.83
C VAL A 23 -2.38 12.24 -24.10
N GLU A 24 -1.41 12.39 -25.00
CA GLU A 24 -0.68 13.66 -25.24
C GLU A 24 -1.60 14.81 -25.66
N SER A 25 -2.61 14.51 -26.47
CA SER A 25 -3.55 15.50 -26.98
C SER A 25 -4.78 15.69 -26.09
N SER A 26 -5.05 14.76 -25.17
CA SER A 26 -6.31 14.69 -24.38
C SER A 26 -7.58 14.86 -25.23
N ALA A 27 -7.51 14.56 -26.53
CA ALA A 27 -8.59 14.78 -27.50
C ALA A 27 -9.84 13.93 -27.22
N TRP A 28 -9.68 12.89 -26.40
CA TRP A 28 -10.76 12.04 -25.92
C TRP A 28 -11.69 12.74 -24.93
N LEU A 29 -11.24 13.79 -24.22
CA LEU A 29 -12.02 14.41 -23.14
C LEU A 29 -13.29 15.10 -23.65
N PRO A 30 -13.24 15.93 -24.72
CA PRO A 30 -14.46 16.50 -25.31
C PRO A 30 -15.42 15.42 -25.84
N ILE A 31 -14.89 14.34 -26.40
CA ILE A 31 -15.68 13.20 -26.91
C ILE A 31 -16.41 12.53 -25.74
N LEU A 32 -15.69 12.26 -24.65
CA LEU A 32 -16.27 11.67 -23.45
C LEU A 32 -17.35 12.57 -22.85
N GLN A 33 -17.12 13.88 -22.77
CA GLN A 33 -18.12 14.84 -22.27
C GLN A 33 -19.41 14.84 -23.09
N ALA A 34 -19.31 14.70 -24.40
CA ALA A 34 -20.49 14.60 -25.28
C ALA A 34 -21.23 13.27 -25.05
N VAL A 35 -20.51 12.16 -25.02
CA VAL A 35 -21.11 10.82 -24.89
C VAL A 35 -21.74 10.58 -23.51
N VAL A 36 -21.24 11.21 -22.46
CA VAL A 36 -21.82 11.12 -21.10
C VAL A 36 -23.21 11.74 -21.00
N GLN A 37 -23.58 12.64 -21.91
CA GLN A 37 -24.93 13.22 -21.96
C GLN A 37 -25.95 12.26 -22.59
N ASP A 38 -25.49 11.25 -23.34
CA ASP A 38 -26.36 10.26 -23.98
C ASP A 38 -26.72 9.13 -23.01
N ASP A 39 -27.92 8.55 -23.16
CA ASP A 39 -28.39 7.47 -22.28
C ASP A 39 -27.80 6.08 -22.64
N ASN A 40 -26.64 6.02 -23.29
CA ASN A 40 -26.01 4.80 -23.80
C ASN A 40 -24.94 4.22 -22.87
N ASN A 41 -24.56 2.94 -23.08
CA ASN A 41 -23.40 2.38 -22.40
C ASN A 41 -22.10 2.91 -23.00
N ILE A 42 -21.16 3.30 -22.15
CA ILE A 42 -19.90 3.92 -22.57
C ILE A 42 -18.78 2.91 -22.32
N MET A 43 -18.02 2.60 -23.36
CA MET A 43 -16.81 1.77 -23.26
C MET A 43 -15.58 2.66 -23.37
N LEU A 44 -14.88 2.81 -22.25
CA LEU A 44 -13.53 3.38 -22.23
C LEU A 44 -12.54 2.31 -22.66
N VAL A 45 -11.69 2.63 -23.63
CA VAL A 45 -10.69 1.71 -24.16
C VAL A 45 -9.33 2.36 -24.05
N VAL A 46 -8.35 1.60 -23.54
CA VAL A 46 -6.93 1.94 -23.66
C VAL A 46 -6.22 0.71 -24.19
N GLN A 47 -5.41 0.91 -25.22
CA GLN A 47 -4.55 -0.10 -25.80
C GLN A 47 -3.12 0.43 -25.89
N ASP A 48 -2.13 -0.46 -25.68
CA ASP A 48 -0.70 -0.20 -25.83
C ASP A 48 -0.10 0.91 -24.92
N ASP A 49 -0.81 1.30 -23.85
CA ASP A 49 -0.31 2.23 -22.83
C ASP A 49 -0.34 1.61 -21.43
N SER A 50 0.78 1.02 -21.01
CA SER A 50 0.92 0.39 -19.69
C SER A 50 0.89 1.37 -18.51
N SER A 51 1.02 2.67 -18.75
CA SER A 51 1.08 3.72 -17.74
C SER A 51 -0.26 4.41 -17.49
N SER A 52 -1.30 4.02 -18.22
CA SER A 52 -2.61 4.67 -18.17
C SER A 52 -3.31 4.51 -16.82
N GLY A 53 -3.78 5.63 -16.28
CA GLY A 53 -4.64 5.70 -15.09
C GLY A 53 -6.13 5.39 -15.35
N VAL A 54 -6.49 4.82 -16.51
CA VAL A 54 -7.88 4.61 -16.94
C VAL A 54 -8.76 3.88 -15.92
N MET A 55 -8.18 2.95 -15.16
CA MET A 55 -8.90 2.24 -14.11
C MET A 55 -9.37 3.18 -12.99
N GLY A 56 -8.55 4.16 -12.62
CA GLY A 56 -8.92 5.20 -11.65
C GLY A 56 -10.01 6.10 -12.20
N LEU A 57 -9.84 6.59 -13.44
CA LEU A 57 -10.84 7.41 -14.12
C LEU A 57 -12.20 6.69 -14.23
N ALA A 58 -12.20 5.44 -14.68
CA ALA A 58 -13.40 4.63 -14.82
C ALA A 58 -14.09 4.38 -13.48
N ASN A 59 -13.35 4.30 -12.38
CA ASN A 59 -13.95 4.22 -11.04
C ASN A 59 -14.59 5.56 -10.64
N CYS A 60 -13.91 6.70 -10.85
CA CYS A 60 -14.46 8.02 -10.54
C CYS A 60 -15.76 8.29 -11.31
N LEU A 61 -15.77 8.06 -12.62
CA LEU A 61 -16.97 8.23 -13.45
C LEU A 61 -18.11 7.29 -13.06
N ARG A 62 -17.80 6.17 -12.40
CA ARG A 62 -18.79 5.22 -11.92
C ARG A 62 -19.48 5.65 -10.63
N ASP A 63 -18.99 6.68 -9.95
CA ASP A 63 -19.60 7.26 -8.76
C ASP A 63 -20.36 8.56 -9.05
N GLU A 64 -20.28 9.07 -10.27
CA GLU A 64 -21.00 10.28 -10.71
C GLU A 64 -22.51 10.01 -10.95
N PRO A 65 -23.36 11.04 -11.04
CA PRO A 65 -24.72 10.88 -11.53
C PRO A 65 -24.67 10.31 -12.96
N TYR A 66 -25.55 9.36 -13.30
CA TYR A 66 -25.63 8.68 -14.63
C TYR A 66 -24.59 7.55 -14.90
N SER A 67 -23.91 7.09 -13.85
CA SER A 67 -22.70 6.25 -13.88
C SER A 67 -22.84 4.72 -14.08
N SER A 68 -24.04 4.15 -14.02
CA SER A 68 -24.23 2.68 -14.05
C SER A 68 -23.87 2.01 -15.39
N LYS A 69 -23.42 2.79 -16.37
CA LYS A 69 -23.26 2.47 -17.78
C LYS A 69 -21.80 2.49 -18.27
N ILE A 70 -20.84 2.83 -17.39
CA ILE A 70 -19.41 2.86 -17.73
C ILE A 70 -18.81 1.45 -17.69
N LEU A 71 -18.23 1.06 -18.81
CA LEU A 71 -17.41 -0.12 -19.01
C LEU A 71 -15.99 0.34 -19.35
N CYS A 72 -14.99 -0.41 -18.88
CA CYS A 72 -13.60 -0.15 -19.15
C CYS A 72 -12.93 -1.42 -19.69
N THR A 73 -12.18 -1.26 -20.78
CA THR A 73 -11.31 -2.27 -21.37
C THR A 73 -9.91 -1.70 -21.45
N TYR A 74 -9.00 -2.29 -20.69
CA TYR A 74 -7.61 -1.89 -20.62
C TYR A 74 -6.72 -3.01 -21.12
N ILE A 75 -6.02 -2.78 -22.23
CA ILE A 75 -5.20 -3.76 -22.93
C ILE A 75 -3.74 -3.35 -22.76
N MET A 76 -2.99 -4.11 -21.96
CA MET A 76 -1.60 -3.79 -21.61
C MET A 76 -0.58 -4.54 -22.47
N ASP A 77 -0.96 -5.70 -23.00
CA ASP A 77 -0.11 -6.52 -23.86
C ASP A 77 -0.45 -6.32 -25.33
N GLU A 78 0.43 -6.79 -26.22
CA GLU A 78 0.13 -6.89 -27.65
C GLU A 78 -1.14 -7.71 -27.90
N ALA A 79 -2.13 -7.08 -28.52
CA ALA A 79 -3.40 -7.67 -28.89
C ALA A 79 -3.87 -7.09 -30.25
N PRO A 80 -4.83 -7.73 -30.93
CA PRO A 80 -5.45 -7.14 -32.11
C PRO A 80 -6.00 -5.74 -31.80
N ALA A 81 -6.05 -4.84 -32.77
CA ALA A 81 -6.69 -3.53 -32.57
C ALA A 81 -8.10 -3.70 -31.98
N PHE A 82 -8.47 -2.88 -31.00
CA PHE A 82 -9.75 -3.03 -30.32
C PHE A 82 -10.92 -2.96 -31.30
N ASP A 83 -11.60 -4.10 -31.48
CA ASP A 83 -12.87 -4.19 -32.18
C ASP A 83 -13.87 -4.96 -31.30
N PRO A 84 -14.99 -4.35 -30.89
CA PRO A 84 -16.03 -5.03 -30.13
C PRO A 84 -16.60 -6.31 -30.76
N ASN A 85 -16.50 -6.45 -32.09
CA ASN A 85 -17.04 -7.58 -32.86
C ASN A 85 -16.01 -8.68 -33.08
N ASP A 86 -14.72 -8.38 -32.93
CA ASP A 86 -13.68 -9.38 -32.99
C ASP A 86 -13.89 -10.41 -31.87
N GLN A 87 -13.71 -11.69 -32.20
CA GLN A 87 -14.00 -12.79 -31.30
C GLN A 87 -13.20 -12.72 -29.99
N PHE A 88 -11.98 -12.17 -30.03
CA PHE A 88 -11.11 -11.95 -28.88
C PHE A 88 -11.79 -11.05 -27.83
N TYR A 89 -12.32 -9.91 -28.26
CA TYR A 89 -13.00 -8.96 -27.39
C TYR A 89 -14.45 -9.34 -27.11
N ALA A 90 -15.19 -9.80 -28.12
CA ALA A 90 -16.60 -10.15 -28.01
C ALA A 90 -16.84 -11.22 -26.93
N ASN A 91 -15.96 -12.21 -26.81
CA ASN A 91 -16.07 -13.24 -25.77
C ASN A 91 -15.91 -12.67 -24.36
N GLN A 92 -15.05 -11.68 -24.17
CA GLN A 92 -14.89 -11.01 -22.89
C GLN A 92 -16.06 -10.05 -22.60
N LEU A 93 -16.46 -9.24 -23.58
CA LEU A 93 -17.54 -8.27 -23.44
C LEU A 93 -18.91 -8.92 -23.18
N LYS A 94 -19.14 -10.14 -23.69
CA LYS A 94 -20.32 -10.96 -23.35
C LYS A 94 -20.49 -11.22 -21.84
N LYS A 95 -19.40 -11.19 -21.06
CA LYS A 95 -19.43 -11.34 -19.59
C LYS A 95 -19.99 -10.11 -18.88
N LYS A 96 -20.12 -8.96 -19.59
CA LYS A 96 -20.64 -7.68 -19.08
C LYS A 96 -19.93 -7.20 -17.80
N LEU A 97 -18.62 -7.42 -17.71
CA LEU A 97 -17.83 -6.88 -16.59
C LEU A 97 -17.62 -5.39 -16.80
N THR A 98 -17.75 -4.62 -15.72
CA THR A 98 -17.47 -3.17 -15.70
C THR A 98 -16.01 -2.85 -15.97
N MET A 99 -15.11 -3.75 -15.58
CA MET A 99 -13.68 -3.61 -15.73
C MET A 99 -13.13 -4.86 -16.40
N ASN A 100 -12.36 -4.68 -17.47
CA ASN A 100 -11.72 -5.74 -18.22
C ASN A 100 -10.26 -5.33 -18.42
N VAL A 101 -9.33 -6.11 -17.90
CA VAL A 101 -7.89 -5.88 -18.07
C VAL A 101 -7.31 -7.07 -18.81
N TYR A 102 -6.58 -6.84 -19.89
CA TYR A 102 -5.81 -7.86 -20.59
C TYR A 102 -4.33 -7.67 -20.27
N LYS A 103 -3.74 -8.66 -19.58
CA LYS A 103 -2.33 -8.66 -19.16
C LYS A 103 -1.82 -10.10 -19.00
N ASP A 104 -0.55 -10.31 -19.31
CA ASP A 104 0.13 -11.61 -19.35
C ASP A 104 -0.67 -12.68 -20.14
N GLY A 105 -1.24 -12.27 -21.27
CA GLY A 105 -2.02 -13.13 -22.16
C GLY A 105 -3.42 -13.51 -21.63
N LYS A 106 -3.88 -12.87 -20.55
CA LYS A 106 -5.12 -13.26 -19.84
C LYS A 106 -6.02 -12.07 -19.53
N TRP A 107 -7.33 -12.30 -19.62
CA TRP A 107 -8.35 -11.37 -19.15
C TRP A 107 -8.54 -11.47 -17.63
N GLY A 108 -8.62 -10.33 -16.96
CA GLY A 108 -8.79 -10.23 -15.52
C GLY A 108 -9.29 -8.86 -15.05
N THR A 109 -9.14 -8.63 -13.75
CA THR A 109 -9.49 -7.37 -13.08
C THR A 109 -8.51 -7.11 -11.95
N TYR A 110 -8.18 -5.85 -11.68
CA TYR A 110 -7.52 -5.48 -10.42
C TYR A 110 -8.51 -5.61 -9.25
N ARG A 111 -8.07 -6.29 -8.18
CA ARG A 111 -8.86 -6.52 -6.97
C ARG A 111 -8.01 -6.22 -5.75
N HIS A 112 -8.64 -5.60 -4.76
CA HIS A 112 -8.04 -5.43 -3.45
C HIS A 112 -8.11 -6.77 -2.71
N LEU A 113 -6.94 -7.28 -2.32
CA LEU A 113 -6.82 -8.44 -1.46
C LEU A 113 -6.36 -7.96 -0.09
N LEU A 114 -6.87 -8.59 0.97
CA LEU A 114 -6.43 -8.30 2.33
C LEU A 114 -4.95 -8.65 2.47
N LEU A 115 -4.15 -7.66 2.88
CA LEU A 115 -2.78 -7.91 3.28
C LEU A 115 -2.78 -8.81 4.51
N LYS A 116 -2.02 -9.90 4.46
CA LYS A 116 -1.83 -10.76 5.63
C LYS A 116 -1.11 -9.98 6.72
N ASN A 117 -1.44 -10.28 7.98
CA ASN A 117 -0.73 -9.70 9.12
C ASN A 117 0.79 -9.88 8.98
N SER A 118 1.53 -8.87 9.42
CA SER A 118 2.99 -8.91 9.42
C SER A 118 3.47 -10.14 10.22
N LYS A 119 4.43 -10.85 9.64
CA LYS A 119 5.06 -11.98 10.31
C LYS A 119 6.16 -11.47 11.23
N LEU A 120 6.36 -12.15 12.35
CA LEU A 120 7.56 -11.95 13.16
C LEU A 120 8.79 -12.34 12.34
N VAL A 121 9.81 -11.49 12.40
CA VAL A 121 11.08 -11.69 11.70
C VAL A 121 12.21 -11.67 12.71
N GLN A 122 13.25 -12.47 12.45
CA GLN A 122 14.49 -12.41 13.23
C GLN A 122 15.33 -11.22 12.74
N ARG A 123 15.83 -10.44 13.70
CA ARG A 123 16.66 -9.25 13.48
C ARG A 123 17.73 -9.16 14.54
N GLU A 124 18.85 -8.55 14.18
CA GLU A 124 19.99 -8.33 15.09
C GLU A 124 19.66 -7.25 16.11
N HIS A 125 19.16 -6.09 15.64
CA HIS A 125 18.75 -5.00 16.51
C HIS A 125 17.23 -5.01 16.69
N VAL A 126 16.83 -5.16 17.95
CA VAL A 126 15.45 -5.01 18.40
C VAL A 126 15.44 -4.19 19.67
N PHE A 127 14.37 -3.40 19.85
CA PHE A 127 14.13 -2.63 21.07
C PHE A 127 12.68 -2.81 21.50
N THR A 128 12.38 -2.63 22.78
CA THR A 128 11.01 -2.77 23.31
C THR A 128 10.27 -1.46 23.26
N ARG A 129 9.00 -1.51 22.86
CA ARG A 129 8.13 -0.33 22.85
C ARG A 129 6.69 -0.69 23.18
N ALA A 130 6.01 0.18 23.92
CA ALA A 130 4.56 0.14 24.05
C ALA A 130 3.92 0.79 22.82
N PHE A 131 3.24 -0.01 21.99
CA PHE A 131 2.58 0.49 20.76
C PHE A 131 1.33 1.32 21.07
N THR A 132 0.77 1.16 22.26
CA THR A 132 -0.39 1.90 22.75
C THR A 132 -0.09 2.41 24.16
N THR A 133 0.08 3.73 24.29
CA THR A 133 0.33 4.38 25.57
C THR A 133 -0.80 4.09 26.56
N GLY A 134 -0.45 3.65 27.77
CA GLY A 134 -1.43 3.26 28.80
C GLY A 134 -1.81 1.78 28.80
N ASP A 135 -1.47 1.03 27.75
CA ASP A 135 -1.72 -0.40 27.66
C ASP A 135 -0.39 -1.18 27.62
N LEU A 136 -0.02 -1.77 28.77
CA LEU A 136 1.20 -2.57 28.87
C LEU A 136 1.14 -3.88 28.08
N SER A 137 -0.05 -4.36 27.68
CA SER A 137 -0.18 -5.52 26.80
C SER A 137 0.29 -5.22 25.36
N SER A 138 0.39 -3.93 25.02
CA SER A 138 0.96 -3.46 23.77
C SER A 138 2.50 -3.42 23.76
N LEU A 139 3.16 -3.77 24.88
CA LEU A 139 4.62 -3.83 24.96
C LEU A 139 5.15 -5.00 24.13
N LYS A 140 5.82 -4.68 23.01
CA LYS A 140 6.37 -5.68 22.08
C LYS A 140 7.76 -5.27 21.60
N TRP A 141 8.51 -6.23 21.10
CA TRP A 141 9.75 -5.96 20.37
C TRP A 141 9.44 -5.33 19.01
N ALA A 142 10.15 -4.24 18.72
CA ALA A 142 10.16 -3.56 17.43
C ALA A 142 11.53 -3.73 16.78
N GLU A 143 11.55 -3.77 15.45
CA GLU A 143 12.79 -3.78 14.67
C GLU A 143 13.51 -2.44 14.81
N GLY A 144 14.80 -2.49 15.18
CA GLY A 144 15.68 -1.33 15.25
C GLY A 144 16.50 -1.14 13.98
N PRO A 145 17.02 0.07 13.73
CA PRO A 145 17.72 0.39 12.48
C PRO A 145 19.19 -0.05 12.44
N LEU A 146 19.71 -0.66 13.50
CA LEU A 146 21.14 -0.90 13.66
C LEU A 146 21.52 -2.32 13.24
N LYS A 147 22.74 -2.49 12.76
CA LYS A 147 23.38 -3.76 12.48
C LYS A 147 24.75 -3.81 13.14
N THR A 148 25.25 -5.03 13.35
CA THR A 148 26.54 -5.25 14.02
C THR A 148 27.70 -4.57 13.27
N ASP A 149 27.62 -4.50 11.94
CA ASP A 149 28.67 -3.94 11.07
C ASP A 149 28.42 -2.47 10.68
N ASP A 150 27.51 -1.76 11.35
CA ASP A 150 27.25 -0.36 11.03
C ASP A 150 28.44 0.54 11.37
N ILE A 151 28.76 1.43 10.42
CA ILE A 151 29.79 2.46 10.61
C ILE A 151 29.15 3.61 11.40
N VAL A 152 29.45 3.69 12.69
CA VAL A 152 29.02 4.78 13.57
C VAL A 152 30.03 5.95 13.57
N PRO A 153 29.59 7.19 13.83
CA PRO A 153 30.49 8.34 14.00
C PRO A 153 31.59 8.06 15.04
N LEU A 154 32.73 8.76 14.94
CA LEU A 154 33.90 8.53 15.80
C LEU A 154 33.59 8.72 17.30
N GLU A 155 32.65 9.60 17.61
CA GLU A 155 32.13 9.92 18.95
C GLU A 155 31.23 8.81 19.54
N GLU A 156 30.67 7.96 18.68
CA GLU A 156 29.69 6.95 19.07
C GLU A 156 30.32 5.56 19.13
N ARG A 157 29.62 4.66 19.81
CA ARG A 157 30.05 3.28 20.03
C ARG A 157 28.83 2.37 19.94
N LEU A 158 28.92 1.35 19.10
CA LEU A 158 27.91 0.30 19.07
C LEU A 158 28.13 -0.64 20.25
N VAL A 159 27.09 -0.84 21.06
CA VAL A 159 27.11 -1.74 22.21
C VAL A 159 26.09 -2.84 22.01
N LYS A 160 26.53 -4.09 22.11
CA LYS A 160 25.65 -5.24 22.23
C LYS A 160 25.14 -5.33 23.67
N ILE A 161 23.86 -5.03 23.87
CA ILE A 161 23.24 -5.02 25.19
C ILE A 161 23.00 -6.45 25.66
N HIS A 162 23.44 -6.78 26.88
CA HIS A 162 23.15 -8.04 27.56
C HIS A 162 22.06 -7.89 28.61
N TYR A 163 22.06 -6.76 29.33
CA TYR A 163 21.03 -6.43 30.30
C TYR A 163 20.63 -4.97 30.14
N ALA A 164 19.32 -4.71 30.20
CA ALA A 164 18.75 -3.37 30.29
C ALA A 164 17.88 -3.31 31.55
N ALA A 165 18.03 -2.25 32.34
CA ALA A 165 17.26 -2.07 33.56
C ALA A 165 15.95 -1.32 33.28
N ILE A 166 14.89 -1.69 34.00
CA ILE A 166 13.60 -1.00 33.96
C ILE A 166 13.53 -0.05 35.14
N ASN A 167 13.32 1.22 34.86
CA ASN A 167 13.22 2.29 35.84
C ASN A 167 11.80 2.83 35.96
N PHE A 168 11.56 3.65 37.00
CA PHE A 168 10.26 4.26 37.24
C PHE A 168 9.80 5.14 36.07
N LYS A 169 10.73 5.82 35.40
CA LYS A 169 10.46 6.59 34.17
C LYS A 169 9.88 5.72 33.05
N ASP A 170 10.38 4.50 32.88
CA ASP A 170 9.93 3.57 31.84
C ASP A 170 8.48 3.14 32.12
N ILE A 171 8.16 2.86 33.39
CA ILE A 171 6.81 2.49 33.83
C ILE A 171 5.84 3.68 33.66
N MET A 172 6.24 4.88 34.09
CA MET A 172 5.38 6.06 34.01
C MET A 172 5.11 6.49 32.57
N SER A 173 6.10 6.37 31.67
CA SER A 173 5.94 6.65 30.24
C SER A 173 5.09 5.59 29.54
N ALA A 174 5.35 4.30 29.77
CA ALA A 174 4.59 3.21 29.14
C ALA A 174 3.12 3.18 29.59
N SER A 175 2.86 3.49 30.87
CA SER A 175 1.49 3.59 31.42
C SER A 175 0.77 4.90 31.06
N GLY A 176 1.41 5.82 30.33
CA GLY A 176 0.81 7.10 29.94
C GLY A 176 0.64 8.11 31.08
N ARG A 177 1.18 7.83 32.27
CA ARG A 177 1.14 8.74 33.42
C ARG A 177 2.18 9.87 33.31
N LEU A 178 3.16 9.73 32.42
CA LEU A 178 4.12 10.76 32.06
C LEU A 178 3.99 11.06 30.56
N SER A 179 3.66 12.30 30.22
CA SER A 179 3.56 12.72 28.82
C SER A 179 4.91 12.73 28.13
N ALA A 180 4.97 12.19 26.91
CA ALA A 180 6.16 12.18 26.06
C ALA A 180 6.71 13.59 25.80
N ASP A 181 5.82 14.56 25.61
CA ASP A 181 6.15 15.96 25.31
C ASP A 181 6.94 16.65 26.43
N LEU A 182 6.82 16.15 27.68
CA LEU A 182 7.59 16.67 28.82
C LEU A 182 9.04 16.16 28.85
N THR A 183 9.35 15.13 28.05
CA THR A 183 10.64 14.43 28.12
C THR A 183 11.50 14.64 26.89
N VAL A 184 10.91 14.67 25.69
CA VAL A 184 11.62 14.82 24.41
C VAL A 184 10.77 15.59 23.41
N THR A 185 11.43 16.39 22.56
CA THR A 185 10.77 17.24 21.57
C THR A 185 10.67 16.58 20.19
N GLY A 186 11.51 15.59 19.89
CA GLY A 186 11.52 14.91 18.59
C GLY A 186 10.50 13.79 18.49
N ARG A 187 9.66 13.78 17.45
CA ARG A 187 8.64 12.72 17.22
C ARG A 187 9.23 11.31 17.19
N LEU A 188 10.42 11.13 16.59
CA LEU A 188 11.12 9.85 16.58
C LEU A 188 11.59 9.44 17.98
N GLN A 189 12.02 10.39 18.81
CA GLN A 189 12.48 10.12 20.18
C GLN A 189 11.31 9.80 21.11
N GLN A 190 10.14 10.38 20.87
CA GLN A 190 8.90 10.02 21.59
C GLN A 190 8.50 8.55 21.37
N GLN A 191 9.07 7.90 20.37
CA GLN A 191 8.83 6.49 20.06
C GLN A 191 9.72 5.55 20.88
N THR A 192 10.87 6.03 21.33
CA THR A 192 11.91 5.28 22.02
C THR A 192 12.11 5.93 23.38
N LEU A 193 11.10 5.90 24.26
CA LEU A 193 11.17 6.62 25.55
C LEU A 193 11.73 5.75 26.67
N GLN A 194 11.63 4.44 26.51
CA GLN A 194 12.04 3.47 27.50
C GLN A 194 13.51 3.10 27.35
N GLY A 195 14.12 2.62 28.44
CA GLY A 195 15.47 2.07 28.42
C GLY A 195 16.52 3.16 28.53
N VAL A 196 16.91 3.49 29.77
CA VAL A 196 17.95 4.48 30.03
C VAL A 196 19.26 3.87 30.52
N GLU A 197 19.24 2.62 30.98
CA GLU A 197 20.37 1.97 31.63
C GLU A 197 20.64 0.62 30.96
N PHE A 198 21.92 0.34 30.70
CA PHE A 198 22.34 -0.91 30.09
C PHE A 198 23.68 -1.40 30.61
N SER A 199 23.90 -2.70 30.46
CA SER A 199 25.22 -3.33 30.49
C SER A 199 25.36 -4.27 29.30
N GLY A 200 26.57 -4.33 28.73
CA GLY A 200 26.79 -5.00 27.46
C GLY A 200 28.27 -5.06 27.10
N GLN A 201 28.52 -5.23 25.81
CA GLN A 201 29.86 -5.41 25.26
C GLN A 201 30.03 -4.58 23.99
N LEU A 202 31.18 -3.94 23.84
CA LEU A 202 31.60 -3.31 22.59
C LEU A 202 31.96 -4.38 21.55
N VAL A 203 32.00 -3.97 20.27
CA VAL A 203 32.50 -4.83 19.18
C VAL A 203 33.92 -5.33 19.44
N THR A 204 34.74 -4.56 20.16
CA THR A 204 36.10 -4.93 20.58
C THR A 204 36.16 -6.03 21.65
N GLY A 205 35.02 -6.44 22.21
CA GLY A 205 34.94 -7.41 23.30
C GLY A 205 35.04 -6.81 24.71
N GLN A 206 35.25 -5.50 24.83
CA GLN A 206 35.28 -4.82 26.13
C GLN A 206 33.88 -4.75 26.75
N THR A 207 33.73 -5.19 28.00
CA THR A 207 32.48 -5.05 28.77
C THR A 207 32.28 -3.61 29.22
N VAL A 208 31.08 -3.09 29.00
CA VAL A 208 30.72 -1.70 29.30
C VAL A 208 29.36 -1.63 29.96
N MET A 209 29.14 -0.57 30.74
CA MET A 209 27.83 -0.18 31.27
C MET A 209 27.67 1.32 31.07
N GLY A 210 26.43 1.78 30.95
CA GLY A 210 26.19 3.19 30.69
C GLY A 210 24.74 3.60 30.88
N VAL A 211 24.55 4.92 30.82
CA VAL A 211 23.26 5.59 30.85
C VAL A 211 23.08 6.36 29.56
N VAL A 212 21.96 6.16 28.88
CA VAL A 212 21.54 6.87 27.66
C VAL A 212 20.30 7.71 27.93
N ARG A 213 20.04 8.68 27.05
CA ARG A 213 18.81 9.50 27.15
C ARG A 213 17.54 8.66 26.92
N SER A 214 17.67 7.66 26.05
CA SER A 214 16.64 6.72 25.59
C SER A 214 17.30 5.54 24.87
N GLY A 215 16.64 4.39 24.82
CA GLY A 215 17.10 3.17 24.15
C GLY A 215 16.07 2.55 23.22
#